data_AF-A0A6C0G546-F1
#
_entry.id   AF-A0A6C0G546-F1
#
_cell.length_a   1.000
_cell.length_b   1.000
_cell.length_c   1.000
_cell.angle_alpha   90.00
_cell.angle_beta   90.00
_cell.angle_gamma   90.00
#
_symmetry.space_group_name_H-M   'P 1'
#
loop_
_entity.id
_entity.type
_entity.pdbx_description
1 polymer ?
#
loop_
_entity_poly.entity_id
_entity_poly.type
_entity_poly.pdbx_seq_one_letter_code
_entity_poly.pdbx_strand_id
1 'polypeptide(L)'
;MDNLLQQVLSETEFLSNNGQTEHYERFEALVELRQSLVDRIAAEGPLSAGQKMLVQAIMGHDHAIMAHMDRLKNEAAEGLIRLQGYQRQRNGYSQPAYYDGFMFDKRN
;
A
#
# COMPACT_ATOMS: atom_id res chain seq x y z
N MET A 1 -26.63 4.26 -10.40
CA MET A 1 -25.42 5.08 -10.16
C MET A 1 -25.37 5.71 -8.78
N ASP A 2 -26.46 6.30 -8.28
CA ASP A 2 -26.45 7.05 -7.01
C ASP A 2 -25.99 6.23 -5.79
N ASN A 3 -26.43 4.98 -5.67
CA ASN A 3 -25.98 4.09 -4.60
C ASN A 3 -24.46 3.85 -4.64
N LEU A 4 -23.89 3.70 -5.84
CA LEU A 4 -22.44 3.50 -6.00
C LEU A 4 -21.66 4.77 -5.62
N LEU A 5 -22.14 5.95 -6.02
CA LEU A 5 -21.56 7.23 -5.61
C LEU A 5 -21.58 7.40 -4.09
N GLN A 6 -22.70 7.08 -3.44
CA GLN A 6 -22.82 7.14 -1.98
C GLN A 6 -21.88 6.15 -1.29
N GLN A 7 -21.78 4.92 -1.81
CA GLN A 7 -20.87 3.91 -1.27
C GLN A 7 -19.40 4.33 -1.41
N VAL A 8 -19.00 4.85 -2.58
CA VAL A 8 -17.64 5.37 -2.79
C VAL A 8 -17.38 6.55 -1.86
N LEU A 9 -18.34 7.47 -1.70
CA LEU A 9 -18.19 8.60 -0.79
C LEU A 9 -18.05 8.14 0.66
N SER A 10 -18.93 7.26 1.15
CA SER A 10 -18.88 6.79 2.54
C SER A 10 -17.58 6.07 2.86
N GLU A 11 -17.09 5.24 1.93
CA GLU A 11 -15.82 4.54 2.12
C GLU A 11 -14.63 5.49 2.05
N THR A 12 -14.68 6.48 1.15
CA THR A 12 -13.67 7.54 1.05
C THR A 12 -13.63 8.37 2.34
N GLU A 13 -14.77 8.79 2.88
CA GLU A 13 -14.85 9.54 4.14
C GLU A 13 -14.35 8.70 5.32
N PHE A 14 -14.74 7.42 5.38
CA PHE A 14 -14.28 6.51 6.42
C PHE A 14 -12.76 6.35 6.40
N LEU A 15 -12.17 6.06 5.24
CA LEU A 15 -10.72 5.88 5.10
C LEU A 15 -9.94 7.19 5.23
N SER A 16 -10.55 8.33 4.86
CA SER A 16 -9.93 9.64 5.07
C SER A 16 -9.75 9.92 6.56
N ASN A 17 -10.76 9.62 7.37
CA ASN A 17 -10.77 9.87 8.81
C ASN A 17 -10.03 8.79 9.63
N ASN A 18 -10.13 7.52 9.24
CA ASN A 18 -9.63 6.38 10.02
C ASN A 18 -8.45 5.65 9.37
N GLY A 19 -7.95 6.13 8.22
CA GLY A 19 -6.96 5.42 7.40
C GLY A 19 -5.62 5.10 8.09
N GLN A 20 -5.32 5.70 9.24
CA GLN A 20 -4.13 5.37 10.02
C GLN A 20 -4.18 3.97 10.65
N THR A 21 -5.37 3.51 11.03
CA THR A 21 -5.58 2.23 11.72
C THR A 21 -6.05 1.12 10.79
N GLU A 22 -6.34 1.44 9.53
CA GLU A 22 -6.92 0.51 8.57
C GLU A 22 -5.85 -0.25 7.79
N HIS A 23 -6.23 -1.44 7.31
CA HIS A 23 -5.36 -2.28 6.50
C HIS A 23 -5.36 -1.85 5.03
N TYR A 24 -4.23 -2.08 4.35
CA TYR A 24 -4.05 -1.71 2.93
C TYR A 24 -5.11 -2.34 2.01
N GLU A 25 -5.58 -3.56 2.32
CA GLU A 25 -6.61 -4.28 1.56
C GLU A 25 -7.90 -3.46 1.40
N ARG A 26 -8.23 -2.63 2.39
CA ARG A 26 -9.41 -1.77 2.36
C ARG A 26 -9.23 -0.58 1.42
N PHE A 27 -8.00 -0.06 1.34
CA PHE A 27 -7.64 0.94 0.33
C PHE A 27 -7.64 0.35 -1.08
N GLU A 28 -7.21 -0.90 -1.27
CA GLU A 28 -7.34 -1.61 -2.55
C GLU A 28 -8.82 -1.76 -2.94
N ALA A 29 -9.69 -2.16 -2.00
CA ALA A 29 -11.13 -2.24 -2.25
C ALA A 29 -11.74 -0.88 -2.64
N LEU A 30 -11.27 0.23 -2.05
CA LEU A 30 -11.69 1.58 -2.46
C LEU A 30 -11.27 1.90 -3.90
N VAL A 31 -10.08 1.49 -4.33
CA VAL A 31 -9.62 1.69 -5.72
C VAL A 31 -10.53 0.94 -6.69
N GLU A 32 -10.88 -0.31 -6.40
CA GLU A 32 -11.81 -1.10 -7.22
C GLU A 32 -13.22 -0.48 -7.29
N LEU A 33 -13.72 0.04 -6.16
CA LEU A 33 -14.99 0.76 -6.10
C LEU A 33 -14.96 2.03 -6.96
N ARG A 34 -13.87 2.79 -6.92
CA ARG A 34 -13.67 3.99 -7.75
C ARG A 34 -13.56 3.65 -9.24
N GLN A 35 -12.87 2.56 -9.59
CA GLN A 35 -12.81 2.08 -10.98
C GLN A 35 -14.20 1.72 -11.50
N SER A 36 -14.97 0.97 -10.70
CA SER A 36 -16.36 0.63 -11.02
C SER A 36 -17.23 1.87 -11.25
N LEU A 37 -17.01 2.94 -10.49
CA LEU A 37 -17.70 4.21 -10.67
C LEU A 37 -17.30 4.88 -11.99
N VAL A 38 -16.00 4.94 -12.31
CA VAL A 38 -15.51 5.50 -13.57
C VAL A 38 -16.09 4.76 -14.77
N ASP A 39 -16.09 3.42 -14.74
CA ASP A 39 -16.65 2.59 -15.80
C ASP A 39 -18.15 2.85 -15.99
N ARG A 40 -18.88 3.02 -14.88
CA ARG A 40 -20.31 3.36 -14.89
C ARG A 40 -20.56 4.72 -15.53
N ILE A 41 -19.76 5.73 -15.20
CA ILE A 41 -19.86 7.08 -15.77
C ILE A 41 -19.58 7.04 -17.28
N ALA A 42 -18.58 6.28 -17.70
CA ALA A 42 -18.26 6.11 -19.11
C ALA A 42 -19.41 5.43 -19.90
N ALA A 43 -20.13 4.50 -19.28
CA ALA A 43 -21.23 3.78 -19.91
C ALA A 43 -22.57 4.54 -19.91
N GLU A 44 -22.93 5.22 -18.81
CA GLU A 44 -24.24 5.87 -18.63
C GLU A 44 -24.25 7.33 -19.10
N GLY A 45 -23.08 7.95 -19.30
CA GLY A 45 -22.95 9.30 -19.82
C GLY A 45 -22.92 10.38 -18.72
N PRO A 46 -23.28 11.63 -19.04
CA PRO A 46 -22.99 12.78 -18.18
C PRO A 46 -23.76 12.73 -16.85
N LEU A 47 -23.05 13.06 -15.77
CA LEU A 47 -23.58 13.14 -14.43
C LEU A 47 -24.59 14.28 -14.24
N SER A 48 -25.61 14.03 -13.42
CA SER A 48 -26.51 15.07 -12.91
C SER A 48 -25.77 16.05 -12.00
N ALA A 49 -26.36 17.22 -11.74
CA ALA A 49 -25.76 18.21 -10.83
C ALA A 49 -25.50 17.64 -9.42
N GLY A 50 -26.45 16.88 -8.87
CA GLY A 50 -26.29 16.23 -7.57
C GLY A 50 -25.18 15.19 -7.57
N GLN A 51 -25.07 14.39 -8.63
CA GLN A 51 -23.99 13.39 -8.77
C GLN A 51 -22.61 14.05 -8.89
N LYS A 52 -22.52 15.18 -9.60
CA LYS A 52 -21.28 15.98 -9.67
C LYS A 52 -20.85 16.50 -8.31
N MET A 53 -21.79 16.92 -7.46
CA MET A 53 -21.48 17.33 -6.08
C MET A 53 -20.90 16.17 -5.26
N LEU A 54 -21.45 14.96 -5.41
CA LEU A 54 -20.91 13.77 -4.74
C LEU A 54 -19.49 13.45 -5.23
N VAL A 55 -19.22 13.53 -6.53
CA VAL A 55 -17.86 13.34 -7.08
C VAL A 55 -16.90 14.40 -6.55
N GLN A 56 -17.32 15.66 -6.47
CA GLN A 56 -16.50 16.73 -5.89
C GLN A 56 -16.19 16.47 -4.40
N ALA A 57 -17.16 15.98 -3.64
CA ALA A 57 -16.94 15.59 -2.25
C ALA A 57 -15.91 14.46 -2.15
N ILE A 58 -16.04 13.40 -2.97
CA ILE A 58 -15.06 12.31 -3.04
C ILE A 58 -13.65 12.84 -3.32
N MET A 59 -13.50 13.71 -4.32
CA MET A 59 -12.22 14.31 -4.70
C MET A 59 -11.61 15.18 -3.58
N GLY A 60 -12.46 15.80 -2.75
CA GLY A 60 -12.02 16.59 -1.60
C GLY A 60 -11.20 15.79 -0.57
N HIS A 61 -11.36 14.48 -0.53
CA HIS A 61 -10.64 13.59 0.39
C HIS A 61 -9.39 12.94 -0.22
N ASP A 62 -9.13 13.11 -1.52
CA ASP A 62 -8.06 12.39 -2.23
C ASP A 62 -6.67 12.65 -1.62
N HIS A 63 -6.41 13.87 -1.17
CA HIS A 63 -5.13 14.19 -0.53
C HIS A 63 -4.88 13.36 0.74
N ALA A 64 -5.92 13.20 1.58
CA ALA A 64 -5.82 12.41 2.80
C ALA A 64 -5.65 10.92 2.50
N ILE A 65 -6.40 10.40 1.53
CA ILE A 65 -6.27 9.00 1.09
C ILE A 65 -4.85 8.72 0.57
N MET A 66 -4.33 9.59 -0.31
CA MET A 66 -2.98 9.45 -0.84
C MET A 66 -1.92 9.49 0.26
N ALA A 67 -2.05 10.40 1.23
CA ALA A 67 -1.14 10.47 2.37
C ALA A 67 -1.11 9.17 3.19
N HIS A 68 -2.26 8.54 3.41
CA HIS A 68 -2.34 7.25 4.12
C HIS A 68 -1.68 6.12 3.30
N MET A 69 -1.95 6.05 2.00
CA MET A 69 -1.33 5.04 1.11
C MET A 69 0.18 5.21 1.01
N ASP A 70 0.68 6.45 0.92
CA ASP A 70 2.12 6.73 0.89
C ASP A 70 2.81 6.31 2.19
N ARG A 71 2.16 6.51 3.34
CA ARG A 71 2.67 6.02 4.63
C ARG A 71 2.80 4.50 4.62
N LEU A 72 1.75 3.77 4.22
CA LEU A 72 1.78 2.30 4.15
C LEU A 72 2.89 1.80 3.23
N LYS A 73 3.06 2.46 2.07
CA LYS A 73 4.15 2.17 1.12
C LYS A 73 5.53 2.37 1.76
N ASN A 74 5.73 3.47 2.49
CA ASN A 74 6.99 3.75 3.16
C ASN A 74 7.28 2.73 4.27
N GLU A 75 6.29 2.38 5.09
CA GLU A 75 6.42 1.36 6.14
C GLU A 75 6.82 -0.02 5.56
N ALA A 76 6.20 -0.40 4.44
CA ALA A 76 6.56 -1.62 3.72
C ALA A 76 8.00 -1.57 3.17
N ALA A 77 8.40 -0.44 2.58
CA ALA A 77 9.76 -0.26 2.05
C ALA A 77 10.82 -0.36 3.15
N GLU A 78 10.59 0.28 4.30
CA GLU A 78 11.47 0.16 5.46
C GLU A 78 11.52 -1.27 6.00
N GLY A 79 10.38 -1.97 6.04
CA GLY A 79 10.30 -3.38 6.42
C GLY A 79 11.18 -4.27 5.55
N LEU A 80 11.16 -4.06 4.23
CA LEU A 80 12.02 -4.78 3.29
C LEU A 80 13.50 -4.49 3.51
N ILE A 81 13.87 -3.22 3.75
CA ILE A 81 15.26 -2.84 4.06
C ILE A 81 15.74 -3.55 5.32
N ARG A 82 14.92 -3.58 6.38
CA ARG A 82 15.25 -4.29 7.63
C ARG A 82 15.44 -5.79 7.38
N LEU A 83 14.53 -6.43 6.65
CA LEU A 83 14.63 -7.85 6.32
C LEU A 83 15.92 -8.19 5.55
N GLN A 84 16.28 -7.37 4.56
CA GLN A 84 17.55 -7.53 3.83
C GLN A 84 18.77 -7.37 4.75
N GLY A 85 18.73 -6.41 5.68
CA GLY A 85 19.76 -6.23 6.70
C GLY A 85 19.93 -7.49 7.57
N TYR A 86 18.83 -8.04 8.08
CA TYR A 86 18.84 -9.28 8.85
C TYR A 86 19.39 -10.47 8.06
N GLN A 87 19.02 -10.61 6.78
CA GLN A 87 19.55 -11.67 5.93
C GLN A 87 21.07 -11.54 5.71
N ARG A 88 21.58 -10.33 5.49
CA ARG A 88 23.03 -10.07 5.36
C ARG A 88 23.78 -10.40 6.64
N GLN A 89 23.26 -9.96 7.79
CA GLN A 89 23.85 -10.30 9.09
C GLN A 89 23.85 -11.81 9.32
N ARG A 90 22.72 -12.48 9.08
CA ARG A 90 22.63 -13.94 9.21
C ARG A 90 23.66 -14.63 8.32
N ASN A 91 23.80 -14.25 7.06
CA ASN A 91 24.80 -14.85 6.16
C ASN A 91 26.25 -14.57 6.59
N GLY A 92 26.54 -13.40 7.17
CA GLY A 92 27.86 -13.07 7.71
C GLY A 92 28.24 -13.89 8.96
N TYR A 93 27.27 -14.21 9.82
CA TYR A 93 27.48 -15.07 11.00
C TYR A 93 27.32 -16.57 10.71
N SER A 94 26.70 -16.94 9.58
CA SER A 94 26.47 -18.34 9.18
C SER A 94 27.53 -18.88 8.22
N GLN A 95 28.56 -18.10 7.84
CA GLN A 95 29.75 -18.74 7.28
C GLN A 95 30.38 -19.56 8.42
N PRO A 96 30.43 -20.91 8.30
CA PRO A 96 31.31 -21.65 9.17
C PRO A 96 32.70 -21.07 8.93
N ALA A 97 33.49 -20.99 9.98
CA ALA A 97 34.93 -20.89 9.84
C ALA A 97 35.37 -21.96 8.83
N TYR A 98 35.52 -21.57 7.56
CA TYR A 98 36.46 -22.20 6.66
C TYR A 98 37.80 -21.83 7.28
N TYR A 99 38.16 -22.59 8.32
CA TYR A 99 39.50 -22.74 8.80
C TYR A 99 40.25 -23.33 7.61
N ASP A 100 40.71 -22.37 6.81
CA ASP A 100 41.87 -22.40 5.95
C ASP A 100 42.74 -23.61 6.31
N GLY A 101 42.74 -24.60 5.42
CA GLY A 101 43.73 -25.66 5.41
C GLY A 101 45.07 -25.02 5.06
N PHE A 102 45.75 -24.43 6.04
CA PHE A 102 47.11 -23.91 5.89
C PHE A 102 47.96 -24.29 7.10
N MET A 103 48.97 -25.11 6.81
CA MET A 103 50.25 -25.30 7.51
C MET A 103 50.23 -26.03 8.87
N PHE A 104 50.79 -27.24 8.90
CA PHE A 104 52.14 -27.45 9.46
C PHE A 104 52.74 -28.77 8.96
N ASP A 105 53.75 -28.67 8.10
CA ASP A 105 54.76 -29.70 7.88
C ASP A 105 55.56 -29.88 9.17
N LYS A 106 55.62 -31.11 9.69
CA LYS A 106 56.76 -31.57 10.49
C LYS A 106 57.12 -33.01 10.10
N ARG A 107 58.02 -33.12 9.14
CA ARG A 107 59.10 -34.13 9.14
C ARG A 107 59.86 -34.10 10.47
N ASN A 108 59.82 -35.20 11.21
CA ASN A 108 60.97 -35.99 11.70
C ASN A 108 60.46 -37.09 12.63
#